data_AF-A0A4R3K4I7-F1
#
_entry.id   AF-A0A4R3K4I7-F1
#
_cell.length_a   1.000
_cell.length_b   1.000
_cell.length_c   1.000
_cell.angle_alpha   90.00
_cell.angle_beta   90.00
_cell.angle_gamma   90.00
#
_symmetry.space_group_name_H-M   'P 1'
#
loop_
_entity.id
_entity.type
_entity.pdbx_description
1 polymer ?
#
loop_
_entity_poly.entity_id
_entity_poly.type
_entity_poly.pdbx_seq_one_letter_code
_entity_poly.pdbx_strand_id
1 'polypeptide(L)'
;MSIKILLEDWERDWEETLRSEEFYSFFSCEMYMRIDNGTEQMVINVATIYGTALLSIADGIINMIVHKENKPFRISGFGSMYEYFFTPKDNNIKIEAVNVTNDVVEFSLLYDKMKFSRDFVRALKNHLRQISYINPLIREHDTYKLLEQKLNIISGIIEKV
;
A
#
# COMPACT_ATOMS: atom_id res chain seq x y z
N MET A 1 4.02 9.40 19.41
CA MET A 1 3.09 8.41 18.85
C MET A 1 3.65 7.91 17.53
N SER A 2 3.78 6.59 17.33
CA SER A 2 4.43 6.04 16.13
C SER A 2 3.42 5.97 14.98
N ILE A 3 3.63 6.81 13.99
CA ILE A 3 2.98 6.75 12.68
C ILE A 3 3.38 5.42 11.99
N LYS A 4 2.40 4.65 11.49
CA LYS A 4 2.65 3.31 10.92
C LYS A 4 1.72 2.99 9.76
N ILE A 5 2.27 2.32 8.76
CA ILE A 5 1.52 1.53 7.78
C ILE A 5 1.69 0.07 8.17
N LEU A 6 0.59 -0.64 8.39
CA LEU A 6 0.58 -2.06 8.71
C LEU A 6 -0.21 -2.81 7.64
N LEU A 7 0.36 -3.90 7.14
CA LEU A 7 -0.32 -4.86 6.28
C LEU A 7 -0.76 -6.01 7.19
N GLU A 8 -2.06 -6.13 7.39
CA GLU A 8 -2.68 -7.11 8.27
C GLU A 8 -3.60 -8.02 7.45
N ASP A 9 -3.56 -9.32 7.75
CA ASP A 9 -4.65 -10.24 7.39
C ASP A 9 -5.42 -10.56 8.67
N TRP A 10 -6.75 -10.62 8.55
CA TRP A 10 -7.66 -10.94 9.66
C TRP A 10 -7.86 -12.46 9.81
N GLU A 11 -7.65 -13.26 8.76
CA GLU A 11 -8.00 -14.70 8.78
C GLU A 11 -6.79 -15.65 8.93
N ARG A 12 -5.54 -15.18 8.74
CA ARG A 12 -4.28 -15.96 8.80
C ARG A 12 -4.09 -17.01 7.69
N ASP A 13 -5.04 -17.15 6.78
CA ASP A 13 -5.01 -18.15 5.69
C ASP A 13 -3.99 -17.81 4.59
N TRP A 14 -3.47 -16.58 4.56
CA TRP A 14 -2.45 -16.17 3.58
C TRP A 14 -1.12 -16.94 3.73
N GLU A 15 -0.75 -17.35 4.96
CA GLU A 15 0.51 -18.07 5.17
C GLU A 15 0.44 -19.47 4.58
N GLU A 16 -0.70 -20.15 4.70
CA GLU A 16 -0.93 -21.46 4.09
C GLU A 16 -0.93 -21.35 2.57
N THR A 17 -1.64 -20.34 2.03
CA THR A 17 -1.64 -20.03 0.59
C THR A 17 -0.21 -19.77 0.09
N LEU A 18 0.59 -18.99 0.80
CA LEU A 18 1.99 -18.73 0.47
C LEU A 18 2.85 -19.99 0.51
N ARG A 19 2.64 -20.88 1.49
CA ARG A 19 3.37 -22.16 1.62
C ARG A 19 2.99 -23.17 0.55
N SER A 20 1.77 -23.09 0.01
CA SER A 20 1.29 -23.97 -1.07
C SER A 20 1.87 -23.64 -2.45
N GLU A 21 2.67 -22.58 -2.57
CA GLU A 21 3.25 -22.07 -3.83
C GLU A 21 2.22 -21.50 -4.83
N GLU A 22 0.95 -21.36 -4.43
CA GLU A 22 -0.07 -20.65 -5.21
C GLU A 22 0.11 -19.12 -5.14
N PHE A 23 1.19 -18.60 -5.71
CA PHE A 23 1.56 -17.19 -5.55
C PHE A 23 0.57 -16.19 -6.16
N TYR A 24 -0.15 -16.57 -7.21
CA TYR A 24 -1.22 -15.74 -7.77
C TYR A 24 -2.39 -15.60 -6.79
N SER A 25 -2.80 -16.72 -6.18
CA SER A 25 -3.81 -16.75 -5.11
C SER A 25 -3.33 -15.92 -3.93
N PHE A 26 -2.07 -16.09 -3.53
CA PHE A 26 -1.46 -15.33 -2.45
C PHE A 26 -1.57 -13.82 -2.70
N PHE A 27 -1.10 -13.28 -3.83
CA PHE A 27 -1.19 -11.84 -4.12
C PHE A 27 -2.63 -11.31 -4.34
N SER A 28 -3.61 -12.21 -4.35
CA SER A 28 -5.04 -11.94 -4.45
C SER A 28 -5.78 -12.11 -3.12
N CYS A 29 -5.09 -12.49 -2.03
CA CYS A 29 -5.69 -12.59 -0.71
C CYS A 29 -6.22 -11.23 -0.21
N GLU A 30 -7.21 -11.29 0.67
CA GLU A 30 -7.64 -10.13 1.45
C GLU A 30 -6.48 -9.62 2.31
N MET A 31 -6.12 -8.35 2.13
CA MET A 31 -5.22 -7.67 3.06
C MET A 31 -5.72 -6.27 3.37
N TYR A 32 -5.44 -5.85 4.59
CA TYR A 32 -5.82 -4.56 5.13
C TYR A 32 -4.56 -3.72 5.29
N MET A 33 -4.58 -2.50 4.75
CA MET A 33 -3.56 -1.50 5.01
C MET A 33 -4.09 -0.50 6.03
N ARG A 34 -3.59 -0.58 7.26
CA ARG A 34 -3.87 0.41 8.30
C ARG A 34 -2.89 1.57 8.18
N ILE A 35 -3.42 2.78 8.08
CA ILE A 35 -2.66 4.03 8.00
C ILE A 35 -2.98 4.85 9.25
N ASP A 36 -1.97 5.18 10.04
CA ASP A 36 -2.08 6.00 11.24
C ASP A 36 -1.14 7.21 11.11
N ASN A 37 -1.68 8.44 11.11
CA ASN A 37 -0.91 9.69 11.04
C ASN A 37 -0.55 10.28 12.42
N GLY A 38 -0.81 9.55 13.50
CA GLY A 38 -0.61 9.94 14.90
C GLY A 38 -1.79 10.68 15.53
N THR A 39 -2.82 11.03 14.75
CA THR A 39 -4.05 11.71 15.21
C THR A 39 -5.30 10.96 14.75
N GLU A 40 -5.28 10.47 13.51
CA GLU A 40 -6.36 9.78 12.82
C GLU A 40 -5.83 8.47 12.25
N GLN A 41 -6.73 7.48 12.18
CA GLN A 41 -6.46 6.18 11.60
C GLN A 41 -7.47 5.89 10.49
N MET A 42 -6.99 5.34 9.38
CA MET A 42 -7.80 4.79 8.30
C MET A 42 -7.39 3.36 8.03
N VAL A 43 -8.36 2.51 7.68
CA VAL A 43 -8.09 1.17 7.15
C VAL A 43 -8.48 1.17 5.69
N ILE A 44 -7.50 0.93 4.83
CA ILE A 44 -7.70 0.67 3.42
C ILE A 44 -7.90 -0.84 3.28
N ASN A 45 -9.10 -1.23 2.85
CA ASN A 45 -9.39 -2.61 2.51
C ASN A 45 -9.09 -2.82 1.03
N VAL A 46 -8.20 -3.78 0.73
CA VAL A 46 -7.91 -4.24 -0.63
C VAL A 46 -8.24 -5.72 -0.69
N ALA A 47 -9.54 -6.00 -0.82
CA ALA A 47 -10.12 -7.30 -0.49
C ALA A 47 -9.84 -8.41 -1.52
N THR A 48 -9.23 -8.13 -2.67
CA THR A 48 -9.10 -9.20 -3.70
C THR A 48 -7.86 -9.11 -4.58
N ILE A 49 -7.08 -8.02 -4.55
CA ILE A 49 -5.88 -7.87 -5.39
C ILE A 49 -4.85 -6.98 -4.68
N TYR A 50 -4.46 -7.38 -3.46
CA TYR A 50 -3.60 -6.54 -2.64
C TYR A 50 -2.24 -6.27 -3.30
N GLY A 51 -1.70 -7.22 -4.08
CA GLY A 51 -0.47 -7.02 -4.85
C GLY A 51 -0.57 -5.85 -5.84
N THR A 52 -1.67 -5.76 -6.60
CA THR A 52 -1.94 -4.65 -7.53
C THR A 52 -2.16 -3.34 -6.79
N ALA A 53 -2.81 -3.37 -5.63
CA ALA A 53 -2.98 -2.17 -4.82
C ALA A 53 -1.63 -1.65 -4.29
N LEU A 54 -0.76 -2.52 -3.79
CA LEU A 54 0.59 -2.15 -3.36
C LEU A 54 1.42 -1.56 -4.51
N LEU A 55 1.35 -2.15 -5.70
CA LEU A 55 2.01 -1.61 -6.90
C LEU A 55 1.47 -0.22 -7.27
N SER A 56 0.15 -0.05 -7.23
CA SER A 56 -0.51 1.22 -7.57
C SER A 56 -0.18 2.32 -6.56
N ILE A 57 -0.08 2.00 -5.26
CA ILE A 57 0.37 2.94 -4.22
C ILE A 57 1.85 3.30 -4.44
N ALA A 58 2.70 2.31 -4.74
CA ALA A 58 4.11 2.55 -5.02
C ALA A 58 4.29 3.47 -6.25
N ASP A 59 3.55 3.24 -7.32
CA ASP A 59 3.55 4.10 -8.51
C ASP A 59 3.01 5.51 -8.22
N GLY A 60 1.94 5.61 -7.43
CA GLY A 60 1.43 6.88 -6.93
C GLY A 60 2.51 7.67 -6.19
N ILE A 61 3.23 7.03 -5.26
CA ILE A 61 4.34 7.64 -4.50
C ILE A 61 5.46 8.12 -5.43
N ILE A 62 5.89 7.28 -6.37
CA ILE A 62 6.90 7.63 -7.37
C ILE A 62 6.45 8.87 -8.16
N ASN A 63 5.22 8.91 -8.64
CA ASN A 63 4.72 10.04 -9.43
C ASN A 63 4.58 11.33 -8.60
N MET A 64 4.18 11.22 -7.33
CA MET A 64 4.07 12.36 -6.43
C MET A 64 5.43 12.95 -6.05
N ILE A 65 6.45 12.12 -5.85
CA ILE A 65 7.78 12.58 -5.39
C ILE A 65 8.72 12.88 -6.56
N VAL A 66 8.84 11.96 -7.52
CA VAL A 66 9.86 12.03 -8.59
C VAL A 66 9.48 13.03 -9.66
N HIS A 67 8.29 12.87 -10.22
CA HIS A 67 7.91 13.65 -11.40
C HIS A 67 7.47 15.07 -11.02
N LYS A 68 7.38 15.39 -9.71
CA LYS A 68 6.81 16.64 -9.17
C LYS A 68 5.43 16.95 -9.76
N GLU A 69 4.78 15.94 -10.33
CA GLU A 69 3.53 16.12 -11.05
C GLU A 69 2.38 16.37 -10.07
N ASN A 70 2.56 16.07 -8.77
CA ASN A 70 1.55 16.19 -7.72
C ASN A 70 0.19 15.64 -8.22
N LYS A 71 0.24 14.57 -9.02
CA LYS A 71 -0.96 13.96 -9.59
C LYS A 71 -1.67 13.15 -8.52
N PRO A 72 -3.00 13.31 -8.39
CA PRO A 72 -3.78 12.39 -7.59
C PRO A 72 -3.78 11.00 -8.20
N PHE A 73 -3.92 9.98 -7.37
CA PHE A 73 -4.15 8.61 -7.81
C PHE A 73 -5.23 7.95 -6.96
N ARG A 74 -5.78 6.85 -7.47
CA ARG A 74 -6.89 6.13 -6.88
C ARG A 74 -6.52 4.67 -6.69
N ILE A 75 -6.91 4.11 -5.56
CA ILE A 75 -6.90 2.68 -5.29
C ILE A 75 -8.35 2.23 -5.17
N SER A 76 -8.78 1.35 -6.07
CA SER A 76 -10.09 0.74 -5.95
C SER A 76 -10.07 -0.22 -4.75
N GLY A 77 -11.14 -0.22 -3.94
CA GLY A 77 -11.24 -1.11 -2.79
C GLY A 77 -11.49 -2.59 -3.14
N PHE A 78 -11.75 -2.90 -4.41
CA PHE A 78 -11.95 -4.24 -4.98
C PHE A 78 -12.59 -5.25 -4.02
N GLY A 79 -13.91 -5.14 -3.83
CA GLY A 79 -14.67 -5.93 -2.85
C GLY A 79 -15.07 -5.15 -1.60
N SER A 80 -14.51 -3.95 -1.39
CA SER A 80 -14.98 -3.01 -0.37
C SER A 80 -15.96 -1.97 -0.94
N MET A 81 -16.75 -1.34 -0.06
CA MET A 81 -17.67 -0.25 -0.43
C MET A 81 -16.97 1.09 -0.68
N TYR A 82 -15.64 1.12 -0.68
CA TYR A 82 -14.86 2.35 -0.78
C TYR A 82 -13.91 2.37 -1.98
N GLU A 83 -13.81 3.53 -2.60
CA GLU A 83 -12.63 3.92 -3.38
C GLU A 83 -11.74 4.84 -2.54
N TYR A 84 -10.43 4.63 -2.63
CA TYR A 84 -9.45 5.40 -1.87
C TYR A 84 -8.73 6.38 -2.79
N PHE A 85 -8.88 7.67 -2.53
CA PHE A 85 -8.27 8.74 -3.30
C PHE A 85 -7.09 9.33 -2.54
N PHE A 86 -5.97 9.46 -3.23
CA PHE A 86 -4.75 10.00 -2.71
C PHE A 86 -4.43 11.29 -3.46
N THR A 87 -4.70 12.42 -2.81
CA THR A 87 -4.63 13.75 -3.43
C THR A 87 -3.50 14.56 -2.81
N PRO A 88 -2.48 14.97 -3.59
CA PRO A 88 -1.42 15.84 -3.10
C PRO A 88 -1.95 17.21 -2.67
N LYS A 89 -1.51 17.68 -1.50
CA LYS A 89 -1.86 18.98 -0.92
C LYS A 89 -0.64 19.60 -0.26
N ASP A 90 0.04 20.52 -0.94
CA ASP A 90 1.29 21.14 -0.51
C ASP A 90 2.37 20.10 -0.17
N ASN A 91 2.76 20.01 1.11
CA ASN A 91 3.70 19.00 1.63
C ASN A 91 3.00 17.73 2.14
N ASN A 92 1.66 17.68 2.09
CA ASN A 92 0.85 16.58 2.55
C ASN A 92 0.20 15.80 1.41
N ILE A 93 -0.27 14.61 1.74
CA ILE A 93 -1.17 13.78 0.96
C ILE A 93 -2.47 13.68 1.75
N LYS A 94 -3.57 14.04 1.10
CA LYS A 94 -4.92 13.80 1.63
C LYS A 94 -5.36 12.44 1.13
N ILE A 95 -5.71 11.54 2.03
CA ILE A 95 -6.23 10.21 1.72
C ILE A 95 -7.70 10.20 2.10
N GLU A 96 -8.57 9.89 1.16
CA GLU A 96 -10.02 9.90 1.33
C GLU A 96 -10.60 8.54 0.98
N ALA A 97 -11.48 8.03 1.84
CA ALA A 97 -12.32 6.88 1.53
C ALA A 97 -13.70 7.39 1.09
N VAL A 98 -14.03 7.15 -0.17
CA VAL A 98 -15.28 7.57 -0.80
C VAL A 98 -16.18 6.36 -0.95
N ASN A 99 -17.40 6.42 -0.41
CA ASN A 99 -18.36 5.34 -0.55
C ASN A 99 -18.88 5.29 -1.99
N VAL A 100 -18.67 4.17 -2.66
CA VAL A 100 -18.99 4.00 -4.10
C VAL A 100 -20.48 4.01 -4.40
N THR A 101 -21.33 3.88 -3.38
CA THR A 101 -22.79 3.82 -3.54
C THR A 101 -23.41 5.22 -3.59
N ASN A 102 -22.81 6.19 -2.89
CA ASN A 102 -23.39 7.52 -2.69
C ASN A 102 -22.42 8.67 -2.98
N ASP A 103 -21.18 8.38 -3.40
CA ASP A 103 -20.10 9.32 -3.70
C ASP A 103 -19.72 10.26 -2.53
N VAL A 104 -20.02 9.86 -1.29
CA VAL A 104 -19.69 10.65 -0.10
C VAL A 104 -18.33 10.23 0.47
N VAL A 105 -17.51 11.23 0.84
CA VAL A 105 -16.29 11.03 1.63
C VAL A 105 -16.70 10.67 3.07
N GLU A 106 -16.53 9.41 3.46
CA GLU A 106 -16.85 8.96 4.82
C GLU A 106 -15.66 9.09 5.77
N PHE A 107 -14.44 8.99 5.24
CA PHE A 107 -13.21 9.17 6.00
C PHE A 107 -12.18 9.95 5.21
N SER A 108 -11.44 10.83 5.88
CA SER A 108 -10.35 11.59 5.31
C SER A 108 -9.23 11.69 6.33
N LEU A 109 -7.97 11.62 5.88
CA LEU A 109 -6.81 11.91 6.71
C LEU A 109 -5.80 12.74 5.92
N LEU A 110 -5.05 13.60 6.62
CA LEU A 110 -3.90 14.30 6.06
C LEU A 110 -2.60 13.68 6.59
N TYR A 111 -1.63 13.47 5.71
CA TYR A 111 -0.36 12.84 6.05
C TYR A 111 0.78 13.58 5.35
N ASP A 112 1.90 13.84 6.03
CA ASP A 112 3.10 14.37 5.36
C ASP A 112 3.59 13.42 4.24
N LYS A 113 3.81 13.94 3.02
CA LYS A 113 4.15 13.12 1.84
C LYS A 113 5.43 12.31 2.02
N MET A 114 6.47 12.94 2.56
CA MET A 114 7.77 12.29 2.73
C MET A 114 7.72 11.25 3.84
N LYS A 115 6.99 11.54 4.92
CA LYS A 115 6.77 10.61 6.02
C LYS A 115 5.94 9.41 5.58
N PHE A 116 4.84 9.63 4.87
CA PHE A 116 4.00 8.58 4.30
C PHE A 116 4.84 7.63 3.45
N SER A 117 5.67 8.19 2.58
CA SER A 117 6.50 7.41 1.66
C SER A 117 7.58 6.60 2.38
N ARG A 118 8.21 7.18 3.43
CA ARG A 118 9.16 6.47 4.30
C ARG A 118 8.48 5.33 5.07
N ASP A 119 7.28 5.58 5.59
CA ASP A 119 6.53 4.58 6.35
C ASP A 119 6.01 3.46 5.44
N PHE A 120 5.60 3.78 4.20
CA PHE A 120 5.23 2.80 3.19
C PHE A 120 6.41 1.92 2.78
N VAL A 121 7.58 2.52 2.49
CA VAL A 121 8.80 1.75 2.18
C VAL A 121 9.16 0.81 3.31
N ARG A 122 9.08 1.27 4.56
CA ARG A 122 9.37 0.44 5.74
C ARG A 122 8.39 -0.73 5.85
N ALA A 123 7.10 -0.47 5.69
CA ALA A 123 6.05 -1.49 5.75
C ALA A 123 6.22 -2.53 4.64
N LEU A 124 6.38 -2.08 3.39
CA LEU A 124 6.58 -2.97 2.24
C LEU A 124 7.86 -3.78 2.36
N LYS A 125 8.97 -3.17 2.80
CA LYS A 125 10.24 -3.88 3.03
C LYS A 125 10.09 -5.01 4.04
N ASN A 126 9.39 -4.75 5.14
CA ASN A 126 9.16 -5.74 6.19
C ASN A 126 8.26 -6.87 5.67
N HIS A 127 7.21 -6.53 4.94
CA HIS A 127 6.32 -7.52 4.33
C HIS A 127 7.05 -8.42 3.33
N LEU A 128 7.80 -7.86 2.37
CA LEU A 128 8.58 -8.64 1.39
C LEU A 128 9.62 -9.55 2.07
N ARG A 129 10.25 -9.08 3.15
CA ARG A 129 11.15 -9.90 3.97
C ARG A 129 10.42 -11.05 4.65
N GLN A 130 9.24 -10.79 5.22
CA GLN A 130 8.44 -11.81 5.89
C GLN A 130 7.99 -12.90 4.91
N ILE A 131 7.40 -12.52 3.78
CA ILE A 131 6.87 -13.48 2.81
C ILE A 131 8.00 -14.30 2.17
N SER A 132 9.14 -13.69 1.87
CA SER A 132 10.30 -14.43 1.33
C SER A 132 11.07 -15.25 2.37
N TYR A 133 10.86 -14.99 3.66
CA TYR A 133 11.32 -15.86 4.73
C TYR A 133 10.44 -17.11 4.86
N ILE A 134 9.12 -16.95 4.72
CA ILE A 134 8.16 -18.06 4.77
C ILE A 134 8.30 -18.98 3.55
N ASN A 135 8.33 -18.41 2.35
CA ASN A 135 8.55 -19.15 1.11
C ASN A 135 9.57 -18.42 0.22
N PRO A 136 10.84 -18.86 0.17
CA PRO A 136 11.87 -18.21 -0.63
C PRO A 136 11.59 -18.16 -2.14
N LEU A 137 10.80 -19.11 -2.68
CA LEU A 137 10.48 -19.19 -4.11
C LEU A 137 9.62 -18.02 -4.58
N ILE A 138 8.92 -17.32 -3.67
CA ILE A 138 8.14 -16.14 -4.04
C ILE A 138 9.00 -15.04 -4.66
N ARG A 139 10.32 -15.01 -4.40
CA ARG A 139 11.25 -14.07 -5.03
C ARG A 139 11.31 -14.21 -6.54
N GLU A 140 10.95 -15.38 -7.07
CA GLU A 140 10.92 -15.60 -8.51
C GLU A 140 9.65 -15.09 -9.18
N HIS A 141 8.60 -14.82 -8.40
CA HIS A 141 7.31 -14.35 -8.90
C HIS A 141 7.37 -12.89 -9.37
N ASP A 142 6.71 -12.59 -10.49
CA ASP A 142 6.77 -11.27 -11.14
C ASP A 142 6.26 -10.14 -10.24
N THR A 143 5.14 -10.35 -9.54
CA THR A 143 4.61 -9.34 -8.60
C THR A 143 5.60 -9.02 -7.49
N TYR A 144 6.32 -10.02 -6.96
CA TYR A 144 7.35 -9.80 -5.94
C TYR A 144 8.49 -8.95 -6.52
N LYS A 145 9.03 -9.35 -7.68
CA LYS A 145 10.12 -8.65 -8.37
C LYS A 145 9.75 -7.19 -8.67
N LEU A 146 8.52 -6.95 -9.13
CA LEU A 146 8.00 -5.61 -9.38
C LEU A 146 7.91 -4.77 -8.11
N LEU A 147 7.36 -5.33 -7.01
CA LEU A 147 7.29 -4.63 -5.73
C LEU A 147 8.69 -4.29 -5.18
N GLU A 148 9.64 -5.21 -5.29
CA GLU A 148 11.03 -4.98 -4.88
C GLU A 148 11.70 -3.89 -5.73
N GLN A 149 11.50 -3.91 -7.05
CA GLN A 149 11.98 -2.87 -7.96
C GLN A 149 11.42 -1.49 -7.59
N LYS A 150 10.11 -1.38 -7.37
CA LYS A 150 9.47 -0.12 -6.98
C LYS A 150 9.97 0.37 -5.62
N LEU A 151 10.15 -0.54 -4.66
CA LEU A 151 10.72 -0.23 -3.35
C LEU A 151 12.14 0.34 -3.45
N ASN A 152 12.98 -0.22 -4.31
CA ASN A 152 14.34 0.27 -4.54
C ASN A 152 14.34 1.66 -5.17
N ILE A 153 13.44 1.91 -6.13
CA ILE A 153 13.23 3.23 -6.73
C ILE A 153 12.86 4.24 -5.63
N ILE A 154 11.78 3.98 -4.87
CA ILE A 154 11.29 4.90 -3.82
C ILE A 154 12.37 5.16 -2.76
N SER A 155 13.07 4.12 -2.31
CA SER A 155 14.16 4.26 -1.32
C SER A 155 15.27 5.17 -1.83
N GLY A 156 15.74 4.95 -3.06
CA GLY A 156 16.79 5.77 -3.67
C GLY A 156 16.38 7.22 -3.95
N ILE A 157 15.07 7.52 -3.98
CA ILE A 157 14.54 8.88 -4.07
C ILE A 157 14.52 9.52 -2.68
N ILE A 158 14.01 8.81 -1.68
CA ILE A 158 13.92 9.30 -0.30
C ILE A 158 15.31 9.61 0.28
N GLU A 159 16.34 8.85 -0.09
CA GLU A 159 17.73 9.09 0.36
C GLU A 159 18.35 10.36 -0.24
N LYS A 160 17.79 10.90 -1.33
CA LYS A 160 18.29 12.11 -2.01
C LYS A 160 17.59 13.41 -1.57
N VAL A 161 16.57 13.31 -0.72
CA VAL A 161 15.71 14.42 -0.24
C VAL A 161 15.85 14.58 1.26
#